data_AF-A0A352EGE6-F1
#
_entry.id   AF-A0A352EGE6-F1
#
_cell.length_a   1.000
_cell.length_b   1.000
_cell.length_c   1.000
_cell.angle_alpha   90.00
_cell.angle_beta   90.00
_cell.angle_gamma   90.00
#
_symmetry.space_group_name_H-M   'P 1'
#
loop_
_entity.id
_entity.type
_entity.pdbx_description
1 polymer ?
#
loop_
_entity_poly.entity_id
_entity_poly.type
_entity_poly.pdbx_seq_one_letter_code
_entity_poly.pdbx_strand_id
1 'polypeptide(L)' 'LLGKKFGEKVMETSIDLSMYLLEEGLVSTVPGDAFGLPGYIRFSYAAAEMDLKEAVRRVKAAVANLED' A
#
# COMPACT_ATOMS: atom_id res chain seq x y z
N LEU A 1 6.48 -6.42 -4.18
CA LEU A 1 5.56 -5.33 -4.54
C LEU A 1 6.32 -4.21 -5.21
N LEU A 2 7.46 -3.81 -4.65
CA LEU A 2 8.39 -2.97 -5.40
C LEU A 2 8.85 -3.65 -6.69
N GLY A 3 9.07 -2.85 -7.73
CA GLY A 3 9.40 -3.27 -9.09
C GLY A 3 8.19 -3.66 -9.95
N LYS A 4 7.03 -3.94 -9.35
CA LYS A 4 5.78 -4.17 -10.08
C LYS A 4 5.16 -2.85 -10.53
N LYS A 5 4.22 -2.91 -11.48
CA LYS A 5 3.55 -1.72 -12.04
C LYS A 5 2.03 -1.80 -11.99
N PHE A 6 1.39 -0.64 -12.05
CA PHE A 6 -0.04 -0.48 -12.31
C PHE A 6 -0.22 0.53 -13.44
N GLY A 7 -0.73 0.07 -14.59
CA GLY A 7 -0.71 0.86 -15.82
C GLY A 7 0.72 1.24 -16.21
N GLU A 8 0.99 2.55 -16.30
CA GLU A 8 2.31 3.08 -16.63
C GLU A 8 3.19 3.36 -15.39
N LYS A 9 2.63 3.26 -14.17
CA LYS A 9 3.33 3.63 -12.93
C LYS A 9 4.02 2.43 -12.29
N VAL A 10 5.33 2.50 -12.10
CA VAL A 10 6.12 1.49 -11.40
C VAL A 10 6.20 1.83 -9.91
N MET A 11 6.08 0.80 -9.06
CA MET A 11 6.24 0.93 -7.61
C MET A 11 7.74 0.85 -7.28
N GLU A 12 8.45 1.98 -7.35
CA GLU A 12 9.90 2.00 -7.07
C GLU A 12 10.20 2.13 -5.58
N THR A 13 9.40 2.94 -4.87
CA THR A 13 9.60 3.28 -3.46
C THR A 13 8.41 2.87 -2.59
N SER A 14 8.60 2.90 -1.25
CA SER A 14 7.45 2.67 -0.35
C SER A 14 6.46 3.83 -0.41
N ILE A 15 6.90 5.03 -0.81
CA ILE A 15 6.04 6.18 -1.12
C ILE A 15 5.11 5.86 -2.29
N ASP A 16 5.64 5.33 -3.39
CA ASP A 16 4.82 4.98 -4.56
C ASP A 16 3.75 3.95 -4.22
N LEU A 17 4.15 2.91 -3.48
CA LEU A 17 3.23 1.87 -3.04
C LEU A 17 2.18 2.40 -2.05
N SER A 18 2.56 3.28 -1.12
CA SER A 18 1.61 3.93 -0.21
C SER A 18 0.61 4.83 -0.95
N MET A 19 1.06 5.57 -1.97
CA MET A 19 0.19 6.38 -2.82
C MET A 19 -0.75 5.52 -3.65
N TYR A 20 -0.25 4.43 -4.24
CA TYR A 20 -1.07 3.47 -4.96
C TYR A 20 -2.16 2.85 -4.08
N LEU A 21 -1.82 2.42 -2.87
CA LEU A 21 -2.81 1.89 -1.92
C LEU A 21 -3.84 2.93 -1.49
N LEU A 22 -3.46 4.21 -1.43
CA LEU A 22 -4.38 5.30 -1.14
C LEU A 22 -5.34 5.56 -2.31
N GLU A 23 -4.82 5.67 -3.53
CA GLU A 23 -5.57 6.03 -4.75
C GLU A 23 -6.48 4.88 -5.22
N GLU A 24 -5.91 3.67 -5.36
CA GLU A 24 -6.60 2.51 -5.95
C GLU A 24 -7.18 1.58 -4.88
N GLY A 25 -6.46 1.45 -3.76
CA GLY A 25 -6.90 0.62 -2.63
C GLY A 25 -7.84 1.34 -1.67
N LEU A 26 -7.94 2.67 -1.72
CA LEU A 26 -8.65 3.48 -0.72
C LEU A 26 -8.21 3.17 0.72
N VAL A 27 -6.91 2.91 0.92
CA VAL A 27 -6.29 2.62 2.22
C VAL A 27 -5.07 3.51 2.42
N SER A 28 -5.16 4.42 3.38
CA SER A 28 -4.02 5.23 3.81
C SER A 28 -3.03 4.40 4.63
N THR A 29 -1.75 4.55 4.30
CA THR A 29 -0.63 3.89 4.99
C THR A 29 0.51 4.88 5.18
N VAL A 30 1.51 4.53 6.00
CA VAL A 30 2.70 5.38 6.17
C VAL A 30 3.91 4.72 5.52
N PRO A 31 4.57 5.36 4.55
CA PRO A 31 5.78 4.84 3.93
C PRO A 31 6.93 4.82 4.94
N GLY A 32 7.71 3.75 4.93
CA GLY A 32 8.87 3.55 5.80
C GLY A 32 10.03 4.49 5.49
N ASP A 33 10.06 5.06 4.28
CA ASP A 33 11.02 6.09 3.87
C ASP A 33 11.06 7.27 4.86
N ALA A 34 9.90 7.65 5.42
CA ALA A 34 9.80 8.73 6.41
C ALA A 34 10.48 8.39 7.76
N PHE A 35 10.84 7.13 7.98
CA PHE A 35 11.47 6.62 9.20
C PHE A 35 12.84 5.98 8.96
N GLY A 36 13.43 6.18 7.78
CA GLY A 36 14.72 5.58 7.42
C GLY A 36 14.67 4.07 7.18
N LEU A 37 13.48 3.52 6.89
CA LEU A 37 13.26 2.11 6.58
C LEU A 37 12.69 1.97 5.15
N PRO A 38 13.48 2.25 4.10
CA PRO A 38 13.02 2.20 2.73
C PRO A 38 12.52 0.79 2.38
N GLY A 39 11.43 0.72 1.61
CA GLY A 39 10.80 -0.53 1.17
C GLY A 39 9.87 -1.20 2.18
N TYR A 40 9.67 -0.60 3.35
CA TYR A 40 8.68 -1.04 4.34
C TYR A 40 7.49 -0.06 4.39
N ILE A 41 6.32 -0.54 4.81
CA ILE A 41 5.12 0.28 5.05
C ILE A 41 4.59 -0.03 6.44
N ARG A 42 4.09 0.99 7.14
CA ARG A 42 3.45 0.85 8.45
C ARG A 42 1.93 0.95 8.34
N PHE A 43 1.25 -0.01 8.94
CA PHE A 43 -0.20 0.02 9.17
C PHE A 43 -0.51 0.39 10.61
N SER A 44 -1.48 1.28 10.81
CA SER A 44 -2.12 1.42 12.12
C SER A 44 -3.20 0.35 12.26
N TYR A 45 -3.25 -0.31 13.41
CA TYR A 45 -4.31 -1.27 13.77
C TYR A 45 -5.16 -0.78 14.95
N ALA A 46 -4.97 0.45 15.40
CA ALA A 46 -5.78 1.08 16.45
C ALA A 46 -7.08 1.64 15.85
N ALA A 47 -7.92 0.77 15.30
CA ALA A 47 -9.21 1.08 14.69
C ALA A 47 -10.21 -0.06 14.97
N ALA A 48 -11.47 0.11 14.55
CA ALA A 48 -12.46 -0.95 14.71
C ALA A 48 -12.10 -2.17 13.84
N GLU A 49 -12.34 -3.38 14.37
CA GLU A 49 -12.00 -4.64 13.68
C GLU A 49 -12.63 -4.74 12.29
N MET A 50 -13.86 -4.23 12.13
CA MET A 50 -14.56 -4.19 10.85
C MET A 50 -13.80 -3.36 9.81
N ASP A 51 -13.32 -2.19 10.19
CA ASP A 51 -12.54 -1.31 9.29
C ASP A 51 -11.21 -1.96 8.92
N LEU A 52 -10.54 -2.62 9.87
CA LEU A 52 -9.29 -3.33 9.62
C LEU A 52 -9.48 -4.50 8.65
N LYS A 53 -10.54 -5.29 8.80
CA LYS A 53 -10.87 -6.38 7.87
C LYS A 53 -11.12 -5.87 6.46
N GLU A 54 -11.86 -4.77 6.34
CA GLU A 54 -12.13 -4.15 5.04
C GLU A 54 -10.86 -3.57 4.42
N ALA A 55 -10.02 -2.88 5.21
CA ALA A 55 -8.74 -2.35 4.74
C ALA A 55 -7.82 -3.47 4.21
N VAL A 56 -7.68 -4.57 4.93
CA VAL A 56 -6.86 -5.72 4.48
C VAL A 56 -7.46 -6.35 3.21
N ARG A 57 -8.78 -6.48 3.11
CA ARG A 57 -9.46 -6.97 1.90
C ARG A 57 -9.14 -6.09 0.69
N ARG A 58 -9.19 -4.76 0.85
CA ARG A 58 -8.86 -3.79 -0.21
C ARG A 58 -7.39 -3.83 -0.59
N VAL A 59 -6.48 -3.87 0.39
CA VAL A 59 -5.03 -4.01 0.13
C VAL A 59 -4.76 -5.27 -0.69
N LYS A 60 -5.37 -6.40 -0.31
CA LYS A 60 -5.23 -7.67 -1.05
C LYS A 60 -5.71 -7.53 -2.50
N ALA A 61 -6.87 -6.89 -2.71
CA ALA A 61 -7.42 -6.69 -4.04
C ALA A 61 -6.56 -5.76 -4.90
N ALA A 62 -6.11 -4.63 -4.37
CA ALA A 62 -5.24 -3.69 -5.06
C ALA A 62 -3.91 -4.37 -5.45
N VAL A 63 -3.24 -5.00 -4.49
CA VAL A 63 -1.96 -5.69 -4.74
C VAL A 63 -2.08 -6.78 -5.81
N ALA A 64 -3.22 -7.46 -5.91
CA ALA A 64 -3.44 -8.48 -6.94
C ALA A 64 -3.53 -7.90 -8.37
N ASN A 65 -3.79 -6.60 -8.53
CA ASN A 65 -3.82 -5.92 -9.81
C ASN A 65 -2.44 -5.41 -10.27
N LEU A 66 -1.39 -5.61 -9.47
CA LEU A 66 -0.03 -5.23 -9.85
C LEU A 66 0.59 -6.24 -10.81
N GLU A 67 1.05 -5.73 -11.94
CA GLU A 67 1.71 -6.49 -13.00
C GLU A 67 3.23 -6.59 -12.77
N ASP A 68 3.85 -7.62 -13.35
CA ASP A 68 5.32 -7.74 -13.38
C ASP A 68 5.98 -6.72 -14.32
#